data_AF-T2MCA4-F1
#
_entry.id   AF-T2MCA4-F1
#
_cell.length_a   1.000
_cell.length_b   1.000
_cell.length_c   1.000
_cell.angle_alpha   90.00
_cell.angle_beta   90.00
_cell.angle_gamma   90.00
#
_symmetry.space_group_name_H-M   'P 1'
#
loop_
_entity.id
_entity.type
_entity.pdbx_description
1 polymer ?
#
loop_
_entity_poly.entity_id
_entity_poly.type
_entity_poly.pdbx_seq_one_letter_code
_entity_poly.pdbx_strand_id
1 'polypeptide(L)'
;MNSKNSHNKNKKKTEEFTVMPSKNDTLSNQNPFRVPKDKEMVKFQEEEKNQKKQVHQEQLLLKVHEKTTYVSRLNARTKAMIHPAGDTDDDLSEDTCSNKETLVLKDDFVLSTTKGSDRRIEKDDLNSFIAKKREMFLVQYALGVKRAEIRKLEEMAKTEEKKLELAERHLEEDAMMFDEFLKSNDKNAVEAVKMAEAETKAKLEKVADIKKLNIQIMGVKSEIVKSKETLKEYMFYKNFLDKLTPSEVIHERWLKKQQKQNAKEKGKIIKTESASISQQLSNKSKTIKNKRSNSPSSFTSKSIDSESNLTNSTDSDESSDEEDLLYFTSPFQLLEIFAELEEHNLSLILNSQDTEEALDEMKKTIIHVKEKMNKETEALKLQVDALKETIQKEKKKGSDFEMKSRMFSYGEFKADDQV
;
A
#
# COMPACT_ATOMS: atom_id res chain seq x y z
N MET A 1 -0.45 -49.55 -78.04
CA MET A 1 -1.69 -49.99 -78.74
C MET A 1 -2.74 -48.92 -78.54
N ASN A 2 -3.35 -48.47 -79.65
CA ASN A 2 -4.64 -47.78 -79.86
C ASN A 2 -5.23 -46.98 -78.69
N SER A 3 -5.65 -45.74 -78.86
CA SER A 3 -6.67 -45.38 -79.83
C SER A 3 -6.81 -43.86 -79.98
N LYS A 4 -6.99 -43.41 -81.23
CA LYS A 4 -7.54 -42.10 -81.57
C LYS A 4 -9.06 -42.17 -81.50
N ASN A 5 -9.71 -41.15 -80.93
CA ASN A 5 -11.01 -40.65 -81.41
C ASN A 5 -11.27 -39.29 -80.73
N SER A 6 -11.29 -38.15 -81.43
CA SER A 6 -12.26 -37.63 -82.40
C SER A 6 -13.47 -36.94 -81.79
N HIS A 7 -13.63 -35.68 -82.24
CA HIS A 7 -14.90 -34.96 -82.52
C HIS A 7 -15.54 -34.08 -81.42
N ASN A 8 -15.14 -32.80 -81.43
CA ASN A 8 -15.90 -31.68 -82.01
C ASN A 8 -17.38 -31.49 -81.59
N LYS A 9 -17.69 -30.39 -80.87
CA LYS A 9 -18.61 -29.30 -81.32
C LYS A 9 -18.83 -28.20 -80.27
N ASN A 10 -18.32 -27.00 -80.60
CA ASN A 10 -19.01 -25.70 -80.67
C ASN A 10 -20.05 -25.29 -79.59
N LYS A 11 -19.77 -24.20 -78.84
CA LYS A 11 -20.24 -22.82 -79.13
C LYS A 11 -19.91 -21.84 -77.99
N LYS A 12 -19.32 -20.68 -78.39
CA LYS A 12 -19.55 -19.26 -77.96
C LYS A 12 -19.64 -18.96 -76.45
N LYS A 13 -19.11 -17.89 -75.86
CA LYS A 13 -18.47 -16.61 -76.24
C LYS A 13 -18.17 -15.93 -74.88
N THR A 14 -17.04 -15.25 -74.75
CA THR A 14 -16.63 -14.22 -73.75
C THR A 14 -15.11 -14.38 -73.65
N GLU A 15 -14.21 -13.41 -73.73
CA GLU A 15 -14.19 -11.95 -73.88
C GLU A 15 -12.73 -11.65 -74.29
N GLU A 16 -12.49 -10.84 -75.32
CA GLU A 16 -11.12 -10.52 -75.76
C GLU A 16 -10.51 -9.46 -74.83
N PHE A 17 -9.52 -9.85 -74.02
CA PHE A 17 -8.61 -8.93 -73.36
C PHE A 17 -7.25 -8.97 -74.08
N THR A 18 -7.15 -8.21 -75.17
CA THR A 18 -5.90 -8.02 -75.92
C THR A 18 -5.03 -7.02 -75.17
N VAL A 19 -4.12 -7.53 -74.34
CA VAL A 19 -3.01 -6.75 -73.78
C VAL A 19 -2.06 -6.38 -74.93
N MET A 20 -2.04 -5.09 -75.27
CA MET A 20 -1.01 -4.48 -76.09
C MET A 20 0.34 -4.57 -75.36
N PRO A 21 1.43 -5.03 -76.00
CA PRO A 21 2.76 -4.97 -75.38
C PRO A 21 3.20 -3.50 -75.28
N SER A 22 3.36 -3.04 -74.04
CA SER A 22 3.99 -1.77 -73.69
C SER A 22 5.40 -1.73 -74.27
N LYS A 23 5.66 -0.79 -75.17
CA LYS A 23 7.01 -0.44 -75.62
C LYS A 23 7.66 0.37 -74.50
N ASN A 24 8.25 -0.25 -73.49
CA ASN A 24 9.19 0.45 -72.59
C ASN A 24 10.23 -0.45 -71.87
N ASP A 25 10.24 -1.77 -72.08
CA ASP A 25 11.09 -2.67 -71.28
C ASP A 25 12.47 -3.03 -71.88
N THR A 26 13.00 -2.27 -72.86
CA THR A 26 14.29 -2.63 -73.50
C THR A 26 15.45 -1.64 -73.31
N LEU A 27 15.33 -0.66 -72.41
CA LEU A 27 16.39 0.33 -72.17
C LEU A 27 16.98 0.34 -70.74
N SER A 28 16.78 -0.71 -69.95
CA SER A 28 17.37 -0.78 -68.59
C SER A 28 18.64 -1.64 -68.48
N ASN A 29 19.13 -2.24 -69.57
CA ASN A 29 20.26 -3.19 -69.51
C ASN A 29 21.31 -3.04 -70.62
N GLN A 30 21.43 -1.86 -71.23
CA GLN A 30 22.51 -1.57 -72.17
C GLN A 30 23.50 -0.56 -71.59
N ASN A 31 24.79 -0.87 -71.76
CA ASN A 31 25.92 -0.07 -71.31
C ASN A 31 25.74 1.41 -71.73
N PRO A 32 25.74 2.37 -70.79
CA PRO A 32 25.50 3.79 -71.06
C PRO A 32 26.58 4.43 -71.96
N PHE A 33 27.69 3.75 -72.20
CA PHE A 33 28.76 4.20 -73.11
C PHE A 33 28.73 3.49 -74.47
N ARG A 34 27.65 2.77 -74.80
CA ARG A 34 27.53 2.13 -76.11
C ARG A 34 27.11 3.14 -77.17
N VAL A 35 28.04 3.46 -78.07
CA VAL A 35 27.81 4.36 -79.21
C VAL A 35 26.62 3.82 -80.04
N PRO A 36 25.54 4.61 -80.23
CA PRO A 36 24.41 4.23 -81.06
C PRO A 36 24.85 3.92 -82.50
N LYS A 37 24.16 2.99 -83.17
CA LYS A 37 24.52 2.63 -84.56
C LYS A 37 24.27 3.83 -85.48
N ASP A 38 25.10 4.02 -86.52
CA ASP A 38 25.04 5.20 -87.40
C ASP A 38 23.65 5.54 -87.96
N LYS A 39 22.81 4.52 -88.23
CA LYS A 39 21.42 4.71 -88.68
C LYS A 39 20.50 5.31 -87.60
N GLU A 40 20.77 5.05 -86.33
CA GLU A 40 20.07 5.64 -85.19
C GLU A 40 20.59 7.04 -84.91
N MET A 41 21.88 7.30 -85.09
CA MET A 41 22.44 8.66 -84.99
C MET A 41 21.80 9.63 -85.99
N VAL A 42 21.60 9.21 -87.24
CA VAL A 42 20.94 10.04 -88.26
C VAL A 42 19.49 10.35 -87.86
N LYS A 43 18.77 9.36 -87.30
CA LYS A 43 17.40 9.57 -86.80
C LYS A 43 17.36 10.54 -85.61
N PHE A 44 18.25 10.38 -84.64
CA PHE A 44 18.34 11.30 -83.50
C PHE A 44 18.71 12.71 -83.93
N GLN A 45 19.59 12.87 -84.93
CA GLN A 45 19.92 14.19 -85.49
C GLN A 45 18.73 14.80 -86.24
N GLU A 46 17.95 13.99 -86.97
CA GLU A 46 16.76 14.46 -87.67
C GLU A 46 15.64 14.83 -86.69
N GLU A 47 15.47 14.06 -85.62
CA GLU A 47 14.58 14.35 -84.50
C GLU A 47 15.00 15.61 -83.73
N GLU A 48 16.27 15.76 -83.39
CA GLU A 48 16.81 16.97 -82.74
C GLU A 48 16.61 18.20 -83.64
N LYS A 49 16.82 18.05 -84.96
CA LYS A 49 16.57 19.12 -85.94
C LYS A 49 15.09 19.47 -86.02
N ASN A 50 14.20 18.49 -85.95
CA ASN A 50 12.75 18.71 -85.93
C ASN A 50 12.29 19.36 -84.63
N GLN A 51 12.82 18.96 -83.47
CA GLN A 51 12.57 19.60 -82.18
C GLN A 51 13.05 21.05 -82.16
N LYS A 52 14.26 21.33 -82.68
CA LYS A 52 14.76 22.71 -82.82
C LYS A 52 13.86 23.56 -83.72
N LYS A 53 13.31 22.99 -84.80
CA LYS A 53 12.35 23.67 -85.65
C LYS A 53 11.02 23.94 -84.94
N GLN A 54 10.51 22.99 -84.16
CA GLN A 54 9.29 23.16 -83.37
C GLN A 54 9.46 24.24 -82.30
N VAL A 55 10.54 24.17 -81.51
CA VAL A 55 10.89 25.21 -80.52
C VAL A 55 11.06 26.57 -81.19
N HIS A 56 11.65 26.62 -82.40
CA HIS A 56 11.74 27.87 -83.15
C HIS A 56 10.38 28.40 -83.58
N GLN A 57 9.46 27.53 -84.04
CA GLN A 57 8.08 27.93 -84.35
C GLN A 57 7.33 28.42 -83.11
N GLU A 58 7.49 27.76 -81.96
CA GLU A 58 6.93 28.19 -80.68
C GLU A 58 7.49 29.55 -80.25
N GLN A 59 8.79 29.79 -80.45
CA GLN A 59 9.44 31.09 -80.18
C GLN A 59 8.98 32.21 -81.12
N LEU A 60 8.54 31.88 -82.33
CA LEU A 60 7.95 32.86 -83.25
C LEU A 60 6.56 33.29 -82.79
N LEU A 61 5.78 32.37 -82.20
CA LEU A 61 4.42 32.61 -81.71
C LEU A 61 4.34 33.41 -80.39
N LEU A 62 5.42 33.43 -79.59
CA LEU A 62 5.49 34.18 -78.34
C LEU A 62 5.52 35.70 -78.55
N LYS A 63 4.90 36.46 -77.65
CA LYS A 63 4.90 37.94 -77.69
C LYS A 63 6.28 38.47 -77.30
N VAL A 64 6.63 39.68 -77.76
CA VAL A 64 7.99 40.25 -77.63
C VAL A 64 8.54 40.24 -76.20
N HIS A 65 7.69 40.47 -75.19
CA HIS A 65 8.10 40.47 -73.78
C HIS A 65 8.27 39.07 -73.17
N GLU A 66 7.75 38.03 -73.81
CA GLU A 66 7.90 36.63 -73.37
C GLU A 66 9.11 35.96 -74.04
N LYS A 67 9.74 36.63 -75.02
CA LYS A 67 10.95 36.12 -75.67
C LYS A 67 12.16 36.33 -74.76
N THR A 68 12.86 35.24 -74.45
CA THR A 68 14.10 35.30 -73.66
C THR A 68 15.21 35.99 -74.46
N THR A 69 15.98 36.87 -73.82
CA THR A 69 17.17 37.49 -74.42
C THR A 69 18.34 36.52 -74.42
N TYR A 70 19.28 36.67 -75.35
CA TYR A 70 20.47 35.80 -75.47
C TYR A 70 21.23 35.60 -74.15
N VAL A 71 21.38 36.68 -73.37
CA VAL A 71 22.03 36.65 -72.04
C VAL A 71 21.26 35.79 -71.03
N SER A 72 19.92 35.87 -71.02
CA SER A 72 19.07 35.04 -70.16
C SER A 72 19.21 33.55 -70.50
N ARG A 73 19.31 33.19 -71.78
CA ARG A 73 19.54 31.80 -72.20
C ARG A 73 20.90 31.25 -71.76
N LEU A 74 21.95 32.06 -71.84
CA LEU A 74 23.28 31.64 -71.40
C LEU A 74 23.32 31.40 -69.89
N ASN A 75 22.73 32.31 -69.10
CA ASN A 75 22.67 32.19 -67.65
C ASN A 75 21.81 31.01 -67.19
N ALA A 76 20.69 30.74 -67.87
CA ALA A 76 19.86 29.56 -67.58
C ALA A 76 20.62 28.25 -67.86
N ARG A 77 21.43 28.20 -68.92
CA ARG A 77 22.24 27.03 -69.26
C ARG A 77 23.36 26.78 -68.27
N THR A 78 23.98 27.85 -67.76
CA THR A 78 24.98 27.74 -66.68
C THR A 78 24.31 27.34 -65.36
N LYS A 79 23.15 27.90 -65.02
CA LYS A 79 22.39 27.52 -63.82
C LYS A 79 21.96 26.05 -63.82
N ALA A 80 21.51 25.54 -64.97
CA ALA A 80 21.17 24.12 -65.14
C ALA A 80 22.38 23.18 -65.10
N MET A 81 23.60 23.70 -65.34
CA MET A 81 24.85 22.93 -65.21
C MET A 81 25.39 22.95 -63.77
N ILE A 82 25.09 24.00 -63.02
CA ILE A 82 25.53 24.20 -61.64
C ILE A 82 24.65 23.41 -60.64
N HIS A 83 23.39 23.12 -60.99
CA HIS A 83 22.49 22.31 -60.17
C HIS A 83 21.98 21.08 -60.94
N PRO A 84 22.52 19.87 -60.69
CA PRO A 84 21.86 18.65 -61.13
C PRO A 84 20.53 18.48 -60.38
N ALA A 85 19.51 17.99 -61.09
CA ALA A 85 18.15 17.82 -60.58
C ALA A 85 18.13 16.96 -59.30
N GLY A 86 17.89 17.58 -58.15
CA GLY A 86 17.79 16.86 -56.88
C GLY A 86 17.88 17.69 -55.60
N ASP A 87 17.83 19.03 -55.67
CA ASP A 87 17.83 19.87 -54.48
C ASP A 87 16.56 20.72 -54.47
N THR A 88 15.53 20.18 -53.82
CA THR A 88 14.33 20.92 -53.41
C THR A 88 14.55 21.36 -51.98
N ASP A 89 15.04 22.58 -51.78
CA ASP A 89 14.73 23.34 -50.59
C ASP A 89 14.63 24.81 -50.97
N ASP A 90 13.43 25.33 -50.78
CA ASP A 90 13.13 26.74 -50.67
C ASP A 90 13.98 27.32 -49.53
N ASP A 91 14.76 28.37 -49.80
CA ASP A 91 14.88 29.41 -48.80
C ASP A 91 15.10 30.80 -49.41
N LEU A 92 14.21 31.68 -48.99
CA LEU A 92 14.15 33.10 -49.28
C LEU A 92 15.27 33.79 -48.50
N SER A 93 16.22 34.43 -49.20
CA SER A 93 16.87 35.61 -48.65
C SER A 93 17.31 36.57 -49.76
N GLU A 94 16.97 37.82 -49.50
CA GLU A 94 17.08 38.98 -50.34
C GLU A 94 18.53 39.43 -50.55
N ASP A 95 18.74 40.11 -51.68
CA ASP A 95 19.62 41.25 -51.85
C ASP A 95 20.91 41.31 -51.04
N THR A 96 22.01 40.93 -51.68
CA THR A 96 23.22 41.76 -51.57
C THR A 96 23.81 42.02 -52.95
N CYS A 97 23.71 43.29 -53.34
CA CYS A 97 24.50 43.91 -54.38
C CYS A 97 25.98 43.66 -54.10
N SER A 98 26.63 42.86 -54.94
CA SER A 98 28.08 42.79 -55.03
C SER A 98 28.46 42.82 -56.49
N ASN A 99 29.00 43.96 -56.92
CA ASN A 99 29.77 44.13 -58.14
C ASN A 99 30.71 42.93 -58.34
N LYS A 100 30.28 41.98 -59.16
CA LYS A 100 31.19 41.03 -59.80
C LYS A 100 31.28 41.53 -61.24
N GLU A 101 32.29 42.35 -61.49
CA GLU A 101 32.80 42.59 -62.84
C GLU A 101 33.04 41.21 -63.46
N THR A 102 32.05 40.76 -64.23
CA THR A 102 32.21 39.63 -65.12
C THR A 102 33.18 40.11 -66.18
N LEU A 103 34.43 39.73 -66.01
CA LEU A 103 35.49 39.81 -67.00
C LEU A 103 35.00 39.01 -68.22
N VAL A 104 34.26 39.68 -69.10
CA VAL A 104 33.92 39.21 -70.42
C VAL A 104 35.25 39.09 -71.15
N LEU A 105 35.85 37.90 -71.07
CA LEU A 105 36.87 37.46 -71.99
C LEU A 105 36.24 37.59 -73.37
N LYS A 106 36.64 38.64 -74.10
CA LYS A 106 36.39 38.75 -75.52
C LYS A 106 37.07 37.56 -76.18
N ASP A 107 36.28 36.54 -76.49
CA ASP A 107 36.65 35.45 -77.37
C ASP A 107 36.80 35.98 -78.81
N ASP A 108 37.83 36.80 -79.04
CA ASP A 108 38.34 37.17 -80.36
C ASP A 108 39.62 36.36 -80.70
N PHE A 109 39.81 35.19 -80.09
CA PHE A 109 40.82 34.22 -80.53
C PHE A 109 40.15 33.15 -81.42
N VAL A 110 39.59 33.61 -82.53
CA VAL A 110 39.29 32.72 -83.66
C VAL A 110 40.64 32.24 -84.21
N LEU A 111 40.87 30.93 -84.14
CA LEU A 111 42.02 30.21 -84.68
C LEU A 111 42.23 30.50 -86.18
N SER A 112 42.89 31.62 -86.48
CA SER A 112 43.37 32.01 -87.82
C SER A 112 44.73 31.37 -88.16
N THR A 113 45.08 30.24 -87.56
CA THR A 113 46.21 29.41 -87.99
C THR A 113 45.75 28.40 -89.05
N THR A 114 45.01 28.87 -90.04
CA THR A 114 44.78 28.17 -91.31
C THR A 114 45.12 29.12 -92.45
N LYS A 115 46.43 29.38 -92.60
CA LYS A 115 47.07 29.80 -93.86
C LYS A 115 48.57 29.79 -93.61
N GLY A 116 49.30 29.11 -94.48
CA GLY A 116 50.75 29.14 -94.50
C GLY A 116 51.22 30.59 -94.63
N SER A 117 51.53 31.21 -93.50
CA SER A 117 52.53 32.26 -93.45
C SER A 117 53.85 31.54 -93.69
N ASP A 118 54.15 31.46 -94.98
CA ASP A 118 55.48 31.42 -95.52
C ASP A 118 56.45 32.09 -94.55
N ARG A 119 57.56 31.42 -94.22
CA ARG A 119 58.63 31.91 -93.36
C ARG A 119 59.26 33.14 -94.03
N ARG A 120 58.56 34.27 -94.02
CA ARG A 120 59.16 35.58 -94.22
C ARG A 120 59.97 35.83 -92.97
N ILE A 121 61.22 35.40 -93.03
CA ILE A 121 62.30 35.93 -92.22
C ILE A 121 62.45 37.39 -92.69
N GLU A 122 61.48 38.23 -92.33
CA GLU A 122 61.83 39.61 -92.06
C GLU A 122 62.87 39.50 -90.97
N LYS A 123 64.07 39.99 -91.27
CA LYS A 123 65.15 40.07 -90.30
C LYS A 123 64.61 40.99 -89.22
N ASP A 124 63.99 40.41 -88.19
CA ASP A 124 63.64 41.09 -86.96
C ASP A 124 64.87 41.93 -86.60
N ASP A 125 64.69 43.25 -86.52
CA ASP A 125 65.75 44.13 -86.05
C ASP A 125 66.32 43.52 -84.77
N LEU A 126 67.65 43.49 -84.60
CA LEU A 126 68.28 42.74 -83.51
C LEU A 126 67.65 43.09 -82.15
N ASN A 127 67.18 44.33 -82.01
CA ASN A 127 66.41 44.84 -80.88
C ASN A 127 65.03 44.18 -80.70
N SER A 128 64.27 43.90 -81.76
CA SER A 128 63.01 43.16 -81.73
C SER A 128 63.20 41.72 -81.26
N PHE A 129 64.24 41.04 -81.75
CA PHE A 129 64.57 39.68 -81.29
C PHE A 129 64.99 39.66 -79.82
N ILE A 130 65.83 40.62 -79.40
CA ILE A 130 66.22 40.79 -78.01
C ILE A 130 64.98 41.10 -77.14
N ALA A 131 64.04 41.93 -77.61
CA ALA A 131 62.80 42.23 -76.91
C ALA A 131 61.91 41.00 -76.76
N LYS A 132 61.64 40.24 -77.83
CA LYS A 132 60.88 38.99 -77.79
C LYS A 132 61.51 37.95 -76.86
N LYS A 133 62.85 37.83 -76.87
CA LYS A 133 63.56 36.95 -75.92
C LYS A 133 63.42 37.41 -74.47
N ARG A 134 63.56 38.70 -74.20
CA ARG A 134 63.35 39.28 -72.85
C ARG A 134 61.92 39.06 -72.37
N GLU A 135 60.94 39.25 -73.24
CA GLU A 135 59.53 39.00 -72.96
C GLU A 135 59.30 37.51 -72.63
N MET A 136 59.84 36.60 -73.44
CA MET A 136 59.78 35.16 -73.17
C MET A 136 60.41 34.80 -71.81
N PHE A 137 61.57 35.38 -71.47
CA PHE A 137 62.20 35.18 -70.15
C PHE A 137 61.40 35.78 -69.01
N LEU A 138 60.79 36.95 -69.21
CA LEU A 138 59.95 37.60 -68.19
C LEU A 138 58.70 36.76 -67.91
N VAL A 139 58.06 36.23 -68.95
CA VAL A 139 56.91 35.31 -68.83
C VAL A 139 57.34 34.02 -68.14
N GLN A 140 58.50 33.45 -68.49
CA GLN A 140 59.02 32.25 -67.84
C GLN A 140 59.36 32.48 -66.36
N TYR A 141 59.95 33.62 -66.02
CA TYR A 141 60.20 34.03 -64.64
C TYR A 141 58.89 34.24 -63.87
N ALA A 142 57.92 34.95 -64.44
CA ALA A 142 56.60 35.15 -63.84
C ALA A 142 55.87 33.82 -63.61
N LEU A 143 55.94 32.89 -64.57
CA LEU A 143 55.40 31.54 -64.43
C LEU A 143 56.10 30.77 -63.30
N GLY A 144 57.42 30.90 -63.20
CA GLY A 144 58.22 30.30 -62.12
C GLY A 144 57.79 30.82 -60.74
N VAL A 145 57.68 32.14 -60.59
CA VAL A 145 57.19 32.79 -59.35
C VAL A 145 55.77 32.34 -59.04
N LYS A 146 54.86 32.33 -60.01
CA LYS A 146 53.48 31.88 -59.80
C LYS A 146 53.39 30.41 -59.42
N ARG A 147 54.18 29.53 -60.05
CA ARG A 147 54.24 28.11 -59.68
C ARG A 147 54.81 27.90 -58.28
N ALA A 148 55.81 28.66 -57.88
CA ALA A 148 56.36 28.61 -56.53
C ALA A 148 55.33 29.08 -55.49
N GLU A 149 54.61 30.18 -55.78
CA GLU A 149 53.55 30.67 -54.92
C GLU A 149 52.38 29.69 -54.81
N ILE A 150 51.97 29.07 -55.93
CA ILE A 150 50.94 28.02 -55.94
C ILE A 150 51.35 26.85 -55.03
N ARG A 151 52.58 26.34 -55.13
CA ARG A 151 53.06 25.25 -54.26
C ARG A 151 53.04 25.63 -52.78
N LYS A 152 53.39 26.87 -52.45
CA LYS A 152 53.35 27.36 -51.06
C LYS A 152 51.90 27.41 -50.54
N LEU A 153 50.96 27.90 -51.34
CA LEU A 153 49.54 27.89 -51.00
C LEU A 153 48.99 26.47 -50.86
N GLU A 154 49.38 25.55 -51.75
CA GLU A 154 49.01 24.13 -51.67
C GLU A 154 49.52 23.46 -50.39
N GLU A 155 50.75 23.76 -49.96
CA GLU A 155 51.29 23.23 -48.70
C GLU A 155 50.50 23.78 -47.50
N MET A 156 50.23 25.08 -47.46
CA MET A 156 49.40 25.68 -46.41
C MET A 156 48.00 25.06 -46.38
N ALA A 157 47.34 24.93 -47.54
CA ALA A 157 46.03 24.31 -47.67
C ALA A 157 46.03 22.86 -47.18
N LYS A 158 47.05 22.05 -47.51
CA LYS A 158 47.18 20.67 -47.01
C LYS A 158 47.37 20.60 -45.50
N THR A 159 48.12 21.52 -44.91
CA THR A 159 48.29 21.56 -43.44
C THR A 159 47.01 21.98 -42.74
N GLU A 160 46.24 22.89 -43.34
CA GLU A 160 44.94 23.33 -42.84
C GLU A 160 43.90 22.23 -42.96
N GLU A 161 43.81 21.56 -44.10
CA GLU A 161 42.94 20.40 -44.34
C GLU A 161 43.16 19.30 -43.29
N LYS A 162 44.42 18.93 -43.02
CA LYS A 162 44.73 17.94 -41.96
C LYS A 162 44.30 18.39 -40.56
N LYS A 163 44.38 19.69 -40.26
CA LYS A 163 43.92 20.22 -38.97
C LYS A 163 42.41 20.16 -38.87
N LEU A 164 41.71 20.49 -39.95
CA LEU A 164 40.26 20.38 -40.02
C LEU A 164 39.79 18.92 -39.90
N GLU A 165 40.45 17.99 -40.59
CA GLU A 165 40.13 16.56 -40.52
C GLU A 165 40.31 15.98 -39.09
N LEU A 166 41.35 16.43 -38.37
CA LEU A 166 41.54 16.06 -36.96
C LEU A 166 40.45 16.66 -36.06
N ALA A 167 40.08 17.93 -36.29
CA ALA A 167 39.02 18.58 -35.53
C ALA A 167 37.65 17.93 -35.79
N GLU A 168 37.37 17.53 -37.03
CA GLU A 168 36.17 16.78 -37.41
C GLU A 168 36.10 15.45 -36.67
N ARG A 169 37.17 14.64 -36.69
CA ARG A 169 37.21 13.37 -35.94
C ARG A 169 36.98 13.55 -34.45
N HIS A 170 37.62 14.54 -33.83
CA HIS A 170 37.41 14.78 -32.40
C HIS A 170 35.96 15.19 -32.10
N LEU A 171 35.34 15.98 -32.97
CA LEU A 171 33.94 16.35 -32.82
C LEU A 171 33.01 15.13 -33.01
N GLU A 172 33.32 14.24 -33.95
CA GLU A 172 32.60 12.96 -34.12
C GLU A 172 32.74 12.05 -32.90
N GLU A 173 33.95 11.91 -32.35
CA GLU A 173 34.22 11.16 -31.12
C GLU A 173 33.44 11.73 -29.94
N ASP A 174 33.46 13.06 -29.77
CA ASP A 174 32.71 13.75 -28.72
C ASP A 174 31.20 13.57 -28.89
N ALA A 175 30.68 13.61 -30.12
CA ALA A 175 29.27 13.37 -30.41
C ALA A 175 28.87 11.93 -30.05
N MET A 176 29.69 10.93 -30.40
CA MET A 176 29.43 9.53 -30.03
C MET A 176 29.47 9.32 -28.51
N MET A 177 30.44 9.92 -27.82
CA MET A 177 30.54 9.86 -26.36
C MET A 177 29.35 10.54 -25.68
N PHE A 178 28.85 11.65 -26.23
CA PHE A 178 27.69 12.35 -25.71
C PHE A 178 26.42 11.51 -25.87
N ASP A 179 26.22 10.87 -27.02
CA ASP A 179 25.11 9.95 -27.24
C ASP A 179 25.15 8.75 -26.29
N GLU A 180 26.33 8.20 -26.02
CA GLU A 180 26.51 7.14 -25.04
C GLU A 180 26.22 7.65 -23.61
N PHE A 181 26.67 8.85 -23.27
CA PHE A 181 26.39 9.49 -21.99
C PHE A 181 24.88 9.66 -21.79
N LEU A 182 24.14 10.17 -22.78
CA LEU A 182 22.68 10.30 -22.72
C LEU A 182 22.01 8.96 -22.53
N LYS A 183 22.39 7.93 -23.32
CA LYS A 183 21.84 6.58 -23.15
C LYS A 183 22.12 6.00 -21.76
N SER A 184 23.32 6.23 -21.22
CA SER A 184 23.70 5.75 -19.88
C SER A 184 22.95 6.51 -18.78
N ASN A 185 22.74 7.81 -18.95
CA ASN A 185 22.00 8.66 -18.02
C ASN A 185 20.53 8.28 -18.01
N ASP A 186 19.90 8.14 -19.18
CA ASP A 186 18.52 7.72 -19.33
C ASP A 186 18.29 6.33 -18.72
N LYS A 187 19.20 5.37 -18.98
CA LYS A 187 19.15 4.05 -18.34
C LYS A 187 19.24 4.15 -16.81
N ASN A 188 20.21 4.90 -16.29
CA ASN A 188 20.38 5.08 -14.85
C ASN A 188 19.16 5.78 -14.22
N ALA A 189 18.60 6.79 -14.88
CA ALA A 189 17.39 7.48 -14.43
C ALA A 189 16.19 6.54 -14.37
N VAL A 190 15.98 5.73 -15.42
CA VAL A 190 14.92 4.71 -15.46
C VAL A 190 15.14 3.63 -14.38
N GLU A 191 16.37 3.18 -14.18
CA GLU A 191 16.71 2.24 -13.12
C GLU A 191 16.45 2.83 -11.73
N ALA A 192 16.80 4.09 -11.49
CA ALA A 192 16.51 4.79 -10.24
C ALA A 192 15.01 4.89 -9.97
N VAL A 193 14.21 5.23 -10.99
CA VAL A 193 12.74 5.24 -10.88
C VAL A 193 12.20 3.85 -10.57
N LYS A 194 12.67 2.82 -11.29
CA LYS A 194 12.24 1.44 -11.08
C LYS A 194 12.59 0.93 -9.67
N MET A 195 13.76 1.29 -9.15
CA MET A 195 14.16 0.97 -7.78
C MET A 195 13.27 1.67 -6.74
N ALA A 196 12.95 2.95 -6.96
CA ALA A 196 12.02 3.68 -6.11
C ALA A 196 10.59 3.09 -6.15
N GLU A 197 10.11 2.70 -7.33
CA GLU A 197 8.82 2.02 -7.48
C GLU A 197 8.81 0.64 -6.79
N ALA A 198 9.90 -0.13 -6.91
CA ALA A 198 10.02 -1.41 -6.23
C ALA A 198 10.03 -1.25 -4.69
N GLU A 199 10.74 -0.24 -4.18
CA GLU A 199 10.78 0.06 -2.74
C GLU A 199 9.42 0.54 -2.22
N THR A 200 8.74 1.42 -2.96
CA THR A 200 7.38 1.87 -2.59
C THR A 200 6.38 0.73 -2.64
N LYS A 201 6.46 -0.17 -3.63
CA LYS A 201 5.65 -1.39 -3.69
C LYS A 201 5.92 -2.29 -2.49
N ALA A 202 7.18 -2.58 -2.17
CA ALA A 202 7.55 -3.38 -1.01
C ALA A 202 7.05 -2.76 0.31
N LYS A 203 7.13 -1.44 0.45
CA LYS A 203 6.55 -0.71 1.59
C LYS A 203 5.04 -0.90 1.68
N LEU A 204 4.31 -0.78 0.58
CA LEU A 204 2.86 -0.98 0.55
C LEU A 204 2.47 -2.41 0.93
N GLU A 205 3.21 -3.41 0.46
CA GLU A 205 3.01 -4.81 0.86
C GLU A 205 3.23 -4.99 2.38
N LYS A 206 4.30 -4.43 2.95
CA LYS A 206 4.52 -4.45 4.41
C LYS A 206 3.42 -3.74 5.19
N VAL A 207 2.90 -2.63 4.69
CA VAL A 207 1.75 -1.94 5.31
C VAL A 207 0.49 -2.81 5.26
N ALA A 208 0.26 -3.55 4.16
CA ALA A 208 -0.85 -4.50 4.07
C ALA A 208 -0.70 -5.66 5.08
N ASP A 209 0.51 -6.20 5.22
CA ASP A 209 0.82 -7.23 6.23
C ASP A 209 0.59 -6.72 7.65
N ILE A 210 1.03 -5.49 7.96
CA ILE A 210 0.78 -4.84 9.26
C ILE A 210 -0.72 -4.72 9.51
N LYS A 211 -1.53 -4.31 8.52
CA LYS A 211 -2.98 -4.23 8.66
C LYS A 211 -3.59 -5.61 8.94
N LYS A 212 -3.16 -6.65 8.22
CA LYS A 212 -3.62 -8.04 8.45
C LYS A 212 -3.28 -8.52 9.85
N LEU A 213 -2.04 -8.30 10.31
CA LEU A 213 -1.61 -8.63 11.66
C LEU A 213 -2.40 -7.85 12.71
N ASN A 214 -2.70 -6.57 12.48
CA ASN A 214 -3.49 -5.76 13.40
C ASN A 214 -4.92 -6.30 13.56
N ILE A 215 -5.54 -6.76 12.46
CA ILE A 215 -6.84 -7.45 12.50
C ILE A 215 -6.75 -8.74 13.33
N GLN A 216 -5.71 -9.54 13.15
CA GLN A 216 -5.50 -10.77 13.95
C GLN A 216 -5.29 -10.46 15.42
N ILE A 217 -4.48 -9.45 15.75
CA ILE A 217 -4.26 -8.99 17.13
C ILE A 217 -5.59 -8.55 17.76
N MET A 218 -6.43 -7.81 17.03
CA MET A 218 -7.74 -7.40 17.51
C MET A 218 -8.66 -8.60 17.73
N GLY A 219 -8.63 -9.59 16.83
CA GLY A 219 -9.35 -10.86 16.99
C GLY A 219 -8.96 -11.58 18.28
N VAL A 220 -7.67 -11.84 18.47
CA VAL A 220 -7.13 -12.50 19.68
C VAL A 220 -7.42 -11.68 20.94
N LYS A 221 -7.30 -10.35 20.90
CA LYS A 221 -7.68 -9.49 22.03
C LYS A 221 -9.15 -9.63 22.39
N SER A 222 -10.04 -9.66 21.40
CA SER A 222 -11.47 -9.85 21.63
C SER A 222 -11.78 -11.23 22.22
N GLU A 223 -11.06 -12.27 21.79
CA GLU A 223 -11.17 -13.62 22.35
C GLU A 223 -10.66 -13.69 23.79
N ILE A 224 -9.52 -13.07 24.09
CA ILE A 224 -9.00 -12.94 25.46
C ILE A 224 -10.02 -12.24 26.37
N VAL A 225 -10.68 -11.18 25.88
CA VAL A 225 -11.72 -10.49 26.67
C VAL A 225 -12.90 -11.43 26.95
N LYS A 226 -13.38 -12.16 25.95
CA LYS A 226 -14.44 -13.17 26.13
C LYS A 226 -14.04 -14.24 27.14
N SER A 227 -12.84 -14.81 27.01
CA SER A 227 -12.32 -15.82 27.95
C SER A 227 -12.14 -15.26 29.37
N LYS A 228 -11.76 -13.99 29.50
CA LYS A 228 -11.68 -13.32 30.81
C LYS A 228 -13.06 -13.11 31.44
N GLU A 229 -14.07 -12.83 30.63
CA GLU A 229 -15.45 -12.68 31.09
C GLU A 229 -16.01 -14.04 31.54
N THR A 230 -15.87 -15.09 30.73
CA THR A 230 -16.27 -16.45 31.13
C THR A 230 -15.51 -16.93 32.37
N LEU A 231 -14.22 -16.61 32.50
CA LEU A 231 -13.45 -16.92 33.70
C LEU A 231 -14.00 -16.19 34.94
N LYS A 232 -14.42 -14.92 34.81
CA LYS A 232 -15.05 -14.19 35.92
C LYS A 232 -16.37 -14.83 36.33
N GLU A 233 -17.18 -15.28 35.38
CA GLU A 233 -18.41 -16.03 35.66
C GLU A 233 -18.10 -17.33 36.40
N TYR A 234 -17.13 -18.11 35.93
CA TYR A 234 -16.70 -19.34 36.62
C TYR A 234 -16.11 -19.07 38.00
N MET A 235 -15.38 -17.97 38.20
CA MET A 235 -14.89 -17.55 39.52
C MET A 235 -16.05 -17.14 40.43
N PHE A 236 -17.09 -16.50 39.89
CA PHE A 236 -18.29 -16.20 40.65
C PHE A 236 -19.02 -17.49 41.08
N TYR A 237 -19.20 -18.45 40.18
CA TYR A 237 -19.78 -19.75 40.52
C TYR A 237 -18.93 -20.51 41.53
N LYS A 238 -17.60 -20.52 41.38
CA LYS A 238 -16.69 -21.10 42.36
C LYS A 238 -16.86 -20.45 43.73
N ASN A 239 -16.83 -19.12 43.80
CA ASN A 239 -17.01 -18.41 45.07
C ASN A 239 -18.38 -18.67 45.70
N PHE A 240 -19.42 -18.86 44.90
CA PHE A 240 -20.74 -19.25 45.37
C PHE A 240 -20.74 -20.67 45.95
N LEU A 241 -20.14 -21.64 45.24
CA LEU A 241 -20.00 -23.03 45.72
C LEU A 241 -19.11 -23.12 46.97
N ASP A 242 -18.05 -22.31 47.07
CA ASP A 242 -17.18 -22.23 48.24
C ASP A 242 -17.94 -21.71 49.47
N LYS A 243 -18.88 -20.77 49.30
CA LYS A 243 -19.77 -20.29 50.38
C LYS A 243 -20.80 -21.34 50.83
N LEU A 244 -21.25 -22.18 49.89
CA LEU A 244 -22.22 -23.24 50.17
C LEU A 244 -21.58 -24.50 50.74
N THR A 245 -20.27 -24.67 50.58
CA THR A 245 -19.55 -25.82 51.11
C THR A 245 -19.51 -25.72 52.64
N PRO A 246 -19.98 -26.74 53.39
CA PRO A 246 -19.92 -26.73 54.84
C PRO A 246 -18.49 -26.53 55.37
N SER A 247 -18.32 -25.67 56.37
CA SER A 247 -16.99 -25.25 56.87
C SER A 247 -16.11 -26.41 57.38
N GLU A 248 -16.73 -27.52 57.79
CA GLU A 248 -16.05 -28.74 58.22
C GLU A 248 -15.23 -29.37 57.09
N VAL A 249 -15.81 -29.43 55.89
CA VAL A 249 -15.15 -29.96 54.69
C VAL A 249 -14.04 -29.01 54.24
N ILE A 250 -14.24 -27.70 54.40
CA ILE A 250 -13.22 -26.67 54.10
C ILE A 250 -12.03 -26.83 55.06
N HIS A 251 -12.27 -27.05 56.34
CA HIS A 251 -11.24 -27.22 57.36
C HIS A 251 -10.44 -28.52 57.16
N GLU A 252 -11.10 -29.64 56.86
CA GLU A 252 -10.42 -30.89 56.50
C GLU A 252 -9.54 -30.74 55.25
N ARG A 253 -10.01 -29.99 54.26
CA ARG A 253 -9.25 -29.67 53.04
C ARG A 253 -8.02 -28.82 53.36
N TRP A 254 -8.16 -27.82 54.23
CA TRP A 254 -7.04 -27.01 54.72
C TRP A 254 -6.01 -27.86 55.48
N LEU A 255 -6.46 -28.77 56.34
CA LEU A 255 -5.59 -29.70 57.08
C LEU A 255 -4.82 -30.64 56.15
N LYS A 256 -5.49 -31.20 55.14
CA LYS A 256 -4.86 -32.05 54.10
C LYS A 256 -3.84 -31.26 53.27
N LYS A 257 -4.15 -30.00 52.94
CA LYS A 257 -3.24 -29.10 52.22
C LYS A 257 -1.98 -28.80 53.05
N GLN A 258 -2.12 -28.53 54.34
CA GLN A 258 -1.00 -28.32 55.26
C GLN A 258 -0.13 -29.57 55.42
N GLN A 259 -0.73 -30.76 55.55
CA GLN A 259 0.02 -32.01 55.62
C GLN A 259 0.79 -32.29 54.32
N LYS A 260 0.20 -32.01 53.15
CA LYS A 260 0.88 -32.13 51.85
C LYS A 260 2.04 -31.12 51.71
N GLN A 261 1.90 -29.89 52.19
CA GLN A 261 3.00 -28.91 52.19
C GLN A 261 4.15 -29.35 53.09
N ASN A 262 3.85 -29.79 54.31
CA ASN A 262 4.86 -30.33 55.23
C ASN A 262 5.55 -31.60 54.68
N ALA A 263 4.83 -32.44 53.93
CA ALA A 263 5.40 -33.61 53.26
C ALA A 263 6.29 -33.23 52.06
N LYS A 264 5.91 -32.21 51.27
CA LYS A 264 6.73 -31.66 50.18
C LYS A 264 8.01 -31.02 50.71
N GLU A 265 7.94 -30.32 51.84
CA GLU A 265 9.10 -29.70 52.51
C GLU A 265 10.07 -30.77 53.07
N LYS A 266 9.53 -31.82 53.71
CA LYS A 266 10.30 -33.02 54.13
C LYS A 266 10.91 -33.77 52.95
N GLY A 267 10.21 -33.89 51.82
CA GLY A 267 10.73 -34.50 50.59
C GLY A 267 11.81 -33.66 49.88
N LYS A 268 11.77 -32.33 50.03
CA LYS A 268 12.81 -31.41 49.53
C LYS A 268 14.11 -31.54 50.33
N ILE A 269 14.01 -31.75 51.65
CA ILE A 269 15.14 -31.97 52.58
C ILE A 269 15.87 -33.30 52.29
N ILE A 270 15.14 -34.39 52.01
CA ILE A 270 15.74 -35.70 51.68
C ILE A 270 16.46 -35.71 50.31
N LYS A 271 16.02 -34.87 49.36
CA LYS A 271 16.69 -34.71 48.05
C LYS A 271 17.98 -33.88 48.13
N THR A 272 18.12 -32.99 49.11
CA THR A 272 19.37 -32.22 49.33
C THR A 272 20.46 -33.02 50.04
N GLU A 273 20.10 -34.00 50.87
CA GLU A 273 21.08 -34.86 51.56
C GLU A 273 21.68 -35.93 50.62
N SER A 274 20.93 -36.41 49.63
CA SER A 274 21.43 -37.36 48.62
C SER A 274 22.30 -36.72 47.52
N ALA A 275 22.20 -35.41 47.30
CA ALA A 275 23.06 -34.68 46.37
C ALA A 275 24.46 -34.34 46.93
N SER A 276 24.63 -34.39 48.26
CA SER A 276 25.88 -33.99 48.94
C SER A 276 26.97 -35.08 48.95
N ILE A 277 26.68 -36.29 48.46
CA ILE A 277 27.62 -37.44 48.46
C ILE A 277 28.35 -37.63 47.11
N SER A 278 27.98 -36.91 46.04
CA SER A 278 28.53 -37.14 44.68
C SER A 278 29.46 -36.05 44.14
N GLN A 279 29.91 -35.07 44.95
CA GLN A 279 30.87 -34.04 44.51
C GLN A 279 32.15 -34.04 45.35
N GLN A 280 32.83 -35.18 45.41
CA GLN A 280 34.25 -35.24 45.71
C GLN A 280 34.88 -36.27 44.80
N LEU A 281 35.35 -35.84 43.62
CA LEU A 281 36.41 -36.45 42.80
C LEU A 281 36.38 -35.82 41.39
N SER A 282 37.05 -34.68 41.21
CA SER A 282 37.91 -34.49 40.03
C SER A 282 38.77 -33.24 40.20
N ASN A 283 40.05 -33.55 40.29
CA ASN A 283 41.17 -32.66 40.47
C ASN A 283 41.47 -31.89 39.17
N LYS A 284 41.90 -30.63 39.36
CA LYS A 284 43.17 -30.09 38.81
C LYS A 284 43.24 -29.91 37.28
N SER A 285 43.38 -28.67 36.82
CA SER A 285 44.66 -28.11 36.36
C SER A 285 44.49 -26.83 35.50
N LYS A 286 45.50 -25.95 35.60
CA LYS A 286 45.99 -24.95 34.63
C LYS A 286 45.50 -23.49 34.72
N THR A 287 46.15 -22.77 35.64
CA THR A 287 47.03 -21.60 35.40
C THR A 287 47.01 -20.86 34.04
N ILE A 288 46.90 -19.52 34.16
CA ILE A 288 47.81 -18.44 33.65
C ILE A 288 47.31 -17.46 32.55
N LYS A 289 47.52 -16.16 32.88
CA LYS A 289 47.68 -14.90 32.08
C LYS A 289 46.40 -14.17 31.63
N ASN A 290 46.04 -13.06 32.30
CA ASN A 290 46.51 -11.66 32.10
C ASN A 290 46.19 -11.06 30.73
N LYS A 291 45.31 -10.04 30.69
CA LYS A 291 45.72 -8.64 30.49
C LYS A 291 44.58 -7.66 30.74
N ARG A 292 44.91 -6.63 31.53
CA ARG A 292 44.19 -5.38 31.71
C ARG A 292 44.38 -4.47 30.49
N SER A 293 43.37 -3.67 30.17
CA SER A 293 43.55 -2.29 29.71
C SER A 293 42.34 -1.44 30.12
N ASN A 294 42.60 -0.49 31.02
CA ASN A 294 41.78 0.66 31.41
C ASN A 294 41.57 1.59 30.19
N SER A 295 40.33 1.98 29.84
CA SER A 295 39.63 3.25 30.18
C SER A 295 39.83 4.37 29.11
N PRO A 296 39.05 5.48 29.08
CA PRO A 296 37.64 5.74 29.45
C PRO A 296 36.86 6.67 28.46
N SER A 297 35.52 6.77 28.65
CA SER A 297 34.63 7.97 28.56
C SER A 297 34.63 8.87 27.28
N SER A 298 33.55 9.47 26.77
CA SER A 298 32.31 10.03 27.35
C SER A 298 31.39 10.55 26.24
N PHE A 299 30.06 10.61 26.51
CA PHE A 299 29.03 11.61 26.18
C PHE A 299 27.67 10.89 26.12
N THR A 300 26.83 10.80 27.17
CA THR A 300 26.04 11.77 27.96
C THR A 300 24.91 12.51 27.22
N SER A 301 23.69 12.04 27.42
CA SER A 301 22.48 12.81 27.77
C SER A 301 21.46 11.83 28.42
N LYS A 302 21.37 11.76 29.77
CA LYS A 302 20.45 12.48 30.68
C LYS A 302 18.97 12.30 30.30
N SER A 303 18.19 11.40 30.91
CA SER A 303 17.69 11.32 32.31
C SER A 303 16.69 12.40 32.69
N ILE A 304 15.42 12.01 32.88
CA ILE A 304 14.47 12.31 33.97
C ILE A 304 13.65 11.00 34.09
N ASP A 305 13.96 10.11 35.03
CA ASP A 305 13.43 9.99 36.40
C ASP A 305 11.89 9.81 36.47
N SER A 306 11.29 9.00 37.34
CA SER A 306 11.65 7.88 38.21
C SER A 306 10.38 7.72 39.06
N GLU A 307 9.63 6.61 38.96
CA GLU A 307 8.80 6.23 40.12
C GLU A 307 8.46 4.74 40.17
N SER A 308 8.91 4.14 41.27
CA SER A 308 8.42 2.93 41.93
C SER A 308 8.65 1.57 41.27
N ASN A 309 9.84 1.05 41.57
CA ASN A 309 10.01 -0.35 41.96
C ASN A 309 8.91 -0.78 42.96
N LEU A 310 8.08 -1.72 42.54
CA LEU A 310 7.54 -2.75 43.43
C LEU A 310 7.96 -4.10 42.87
N THR A 311 9.17 -4.48 43.27
CA THR A 311 9.55 -5.88 43.43
C THR A 311 8.56 -6.51 44.40
N ASN A 312 7.69 -7.38 43.92
CA ASN A 312 7.33 -8.57 44.67
C ASN A 312 7.16 -9.71 43.67
N SER A 313 8.20 -10.54 43.66
CA SER A 313 8.18 -11.91 43.19
C SER A 313 6.97 -12.64 43.77
N THR A 314 5.93 -12.81 42.96
CA THR A 314 5.10 -14.00 43.03
C THR A 314 5.44 -14.83 41.82
N ASP A 315 6.64 -15.40 41.86
CA ASP A 315 6.90 -16.71 41.26
C ASP A 315 6.11 -17.72 42.10
N SER A 316 4.78 -17.65 41.96
CA SER A 316 3.89 -18.69 42.43
C SER A 316 3.91 -19.73 41.34
N ASP A 317 4.87 -20.63 41.49
CA ASP A 317 4.93 -21.96 40.90
C ASP A 317 3.63 -22.72 41.28
N GLU A 318 2.49 -22.34 40.69
CA GLU A 318 1.24 -23.11 40.71
C GLU A 318 1.30 -24.18 39.61
N SER A 319 2.31 -25.04 39.73
CA SER A 319 2.29 -26.38 39.16
C SER A 319 1.96 -27.35 40.29
N SER A 320 0.66 -27.51 40.53
CA SER A 320 0.15 -28.69 41.24
C SER A 320 -1.18 -29.05 40.59
N ASP A 321 -1.08 -29.84 39.51
CA ASP A 321 -2.16 -30.54 38.82
C ASP A 321 -2.90 -31.52 39.75
N GLU A 322 -3.65 -30.98 40.71
CA GLU A 322 -4.72 -31.70 41.39
C GLU A 322 -5.71 -30.64 41.85
N GLU A 323 -6.69 -30.36 41.00
CA GLU A 323 -7.92 -29.68 41.37
C GLU A 323 -8.37 -30.21 42.73
N ASP A 324 -8.38 -29.31 43.71
CA ASP A 324 -9.07 -29.52 44.97
C ASP A 324 -10.49 -30.02 44.61
N LEU A 325 -10.80 -31.31 44.86
CA LEU A 325 -12.06 -31.96 44.47
C LEU A 325 -13.26 -31.18 45.02
N LEU A 326 -14.06 -30.56 44.17
CA LEU A 326 -15.24 -29.78 44.55
C LEU A 326 -16.19 -30.65 45.41
N TYR A 327 -16.75 -30.07 46.48
CA TYR A 327 -17.69 -30.75 47.36
C TYR A 327 -18.92 -31.27 46.60
N PHE A 328 -19.41 -30.45 45.68
CA PHE A 328 -20.47 -30.84 44.74
C PHE A 328 -19.84 -31.54 43.53
N THR A 329 -20.09 -32.83 43.40
CA THR A 329 -19.59 -33.64 42.28
C THR A 329 -20.58 -33.69 41.11
N SER A 330 -21.87 -33.50 41.41
CA SER A 330 -22.95 -33.50 40.42
C SER A 330 -23.76 -32.21 40.53
N PRO A 331 -24.13 -31.55 39.41
CA PRO A 331 -24.97 -30.36 39.42
C PRO A 331 -26.32 -30.54 40.13
N PHE A 332 -26.85 -31.77 40.15
CA PHE A 332 -28.13 -32.10 40.77
C PHE A 332 -28.10 -32.02 42.31
N GLN A 333 -26.94 -32.20 42.94
CA GLN A 333 -26.83 -32.20 44.40
C GLN A 333 -27.20 -30.83 45.00
N LEU A 334 -26.84 -29.74 44.33
CA LEU A 334 -27.20 -28.41 44.82
C LEU A 334 -28.68 -28.11 44.60
N LEU A 335 -29.26 -28.59 43.49
CA LEU A 335 -30.69 -28.47 43.23
C LEU A 335 -31.52 -29.27 44.25
N GLU A 336 -31.04 -30.45 44.63
CA GLU A 336 -31.66 -31.29 45.66
C GLU A 336 -31.66 -30.61 47.03
N ILE A 337 -30.53 -30.02 47.45
CA ILE A 337 -30.47 -29.23 48.70
C ILE A 337 -31.44 -28.04 48.66
N PHE A 338 -31.58 -27.35 47.52
CA PHE A 338 -32.55 -26.26 47.40
C PHE A 338 -33.99 -26.76 47.45
N ALA A 339 -34.30 -27.91 46.84
CA ALA A 339 -35.62 -28.52 46.92
C ALA A 339 -35.96 -28.96 48.35
N GLU A 340 -35.02 -29.57 49.07
CA GLU A 340 -35.17 -29.92 50.49
C GLU A 340 -35.38 -28.68 51.36
N LEU A 341 -34.62 -27.60 51.11
CA LEU A 341 -34.78 -26.34 51.84
C LEU A 341 -36.13 -25.67 51.54
N GLU A 342 -36.60 -25.75 50.30
CA GLU A 342 -37.94 -25.28 49.91
C GLU A 342 -39.03 -26.07 50.63
N GLU A 343 -38.92 -27.40 50.66
CA GLU A 343 -39.84 -28.28 51.38
C GLU A 343 -39.85 -27.97 52.88
N HIS A 344 -38.67 -27.82 53.50
CA HIS A 344 -38.56 -27.47 54.91
C HIS A 344 -39.13 -26.09 55.22
N ASN A 345 -38.85 -25.08 54.39
CA ASN A 345 -39.42 -23.75 54.55
C ASN A 345 -40.95 -23.77 54.40
N LEU A 346 -41.48 -24.54 53.45
CA LEU A 346 -42.92 -24.72 53.28
C LEU A 346 -43.54 -25.40 54.50
N SER A 347 -42.87 -26.44 55.04
CA SER A 347 -43.29 -27.11 56.27
C SER A 347 -43.28 -26.18 57.48
N LEU A 348 -42.27 -25.32 57.62
CA LEU A 348 -42.21 -24.31 58.68
C LEU A 348 -43.34 -23.28 58.56
N ILE A 349 -43.66 -22.82 57.35
CA ILE A 349 -44.78 -21.91 57.10
C ILE A 349 -46.10 -22.59 57.50
N LEU A 350 -46.29 -23.85 57.10
CA LEU A 350 -47.49 -24.61 57.45
C LEU A 350 -47.63 -24.78 58.97
N ASN A 351 -46.56 -25.17 59.66
CA ASN A 351 -46.55 -25.31 61.13
C ASN A 351 -46.79 -23.97 61.83
N SER A 352 -46.21 -22.87 61.33
CA SER A 352 -46.51 -21.53 61.83
C SER A 352 -47.99 -21.18 61.68
N GLN A 353 -48.60 -21.56 60.56
CA GLN A 353 -50.03 -21.32 60.32
C GLN A 353 -50.90 -22.19 61.24
N ASP A 354 -50.59 -23.47 61.39
CA ASP A 354 -51.31 -24.40 62.27
C ASP A 354 -51.23 -23.95 63.74
N THR A 355 -50.06 -23.50 64.19
CA THR A 355 -49.86 -22.98 65.55
C THR A 355 -50.54 -21.62 65.76
N GLU A 356 -50.58 -20.76 64.74
CA GLU A 356 -51.35 -19.51 64.76
C GLU A 356 -52.85 -19.78 64.86
N GLU A 357 -53.38 -20.73 64.08
CA GLU A 357 -54.78 -21.15 64.15
C GLU A 357 -55.14 -21.71 65.53
N ALA A 358 -54.32 -22.61 66.09
CA ALA A 358 -54.50 -23.14 67.43
C ALA A 358 -54.47 -22.04 68.51
N LEU A 359 -53.61 -21.03 68.35
CA LEU A 359 -53.54 -19.90 69.26
C LEU A 359 -54.80 -19.03 69.16
N ASP A 360 -55.31 -18.80 67.95
CA ASP A 360 -56.55 -18.05 67.75
C ASP A 360 -57.79 -18.80 68.24
N GLU A 361 -57.83 -20.13 68.12
CA GLU A 361 -58.84 -20.96 68.79
C GLU A 361 -58.75 -20.84 70.31
N MET A 362 -57.55 -20.90 70.88
CA MET A 362 -57.34 -20.71 72.32
C MET A 362 -57.76 -19.31 72.78
N LYS A 363 -57.46 -18.25 72.00
CA LYS A 363 -57.98 -16.91 72.28
C LYS A 363 -59.51 -16.87 72.26
N LYS A 364 -60.15 -17.47 71.25
CA LYS A 364 -61.62 -17.54 71.15
C LYS A 364 -62.23 -18.26 72.36
N THR A 365 -61.65 -19.38 72.79
CA THR A 365 -62.11 -20.11 73.98
C THR A 365 -61.92 -19.29 75.26
N ILE A 366 -60.80 -18.58 75.42
CA ILE A 366 -60.58 -17.66 76.56
C ILE A 366 -61.64 -16.56 76.59
N ILE A 367 -61.93 -15.92 75.45
CA ILE A 367 -62.97 -14.88 75.35
C ILE A 367 -64.33 -15.48 75.74
N HIS A 368 -64.69 -16.64 75.20
CA HIS A 368 -65.93 -17.32 75.51
C HIS A 368 -66.07 -17.68 77.00
N VAL A 369 -65.02 -18.22 77.61
CA VAL A 369 -65.00 -18.56 79.05
C VAL A 369 -65.11 -17.30 79.91
N LYS A 370 -64.41 -16.22 79.55
CA LYS A 370 -64.50 -14.94 80.25
C LYS A 370 -65.92 -14.37 80.21
N GLU A 371 -66.59 -14.41 79.06
CA GLU A 371 -67.99 -13.99 78.94
C GLU A 371 -68.94 -14.83 79.78
N LYS A 372 -68.79 -16.16 79.77
CA LYS A 372 -69.60 -17.06 80.60
C LYS A 372 -69.39 -16.78 82.09
N MET A 373 -68.14 -16.66 82.52
CA MET A 373 -67.79 -16.38 83.92
C MET A 373 -68.28 -15.01 84.37
N ASN A 374 -68.23 -13.99 83.50
CA ASN A 374 -68.81 -12.68 83.77
C ASN A 374 -70.34 -12.78 83.97
N LYS A 375 -71.06 -13.53 83.12
CA LYS A 375 -72.51 -13.77 83.27
C LYS A 375 -72.82 -14.49 84.59
N GLU A 376 -72.05 -15.50 84.96
CA GLU A 376 -72.19 -16.21 86.24
C GLU A 376 -71.92 -15.27 87.43
N THR A 377 -70.89 -14.42 87.34
CA THR A 377 -70.56 -13.43 88.37
C THR A 377 -71.66 -12.37 88.52
N GLU A 378 -72.23 -11.89 87.41
CA GLU A 378 -73.37 -10.98 87.40
C GLU A 378 -74.61 -11.63 88.02
N ALA A 379 -74.91 -12.88 87.69
CA ALA A 379 -76.01 -13.63 88.28
C ALA A 379 -75.84 -13.83 89.80
N LEU A 380 -74.64 -14.21 90.25
CA LEU A 380 -74.31 -14.33 91.67
C LEU A 380 -74.40 -12.98 92.38
N LYS A 381 -73.95 -11.89 91.76
CA LYS A 381 -74.07 -10.53 92.31
C LYS A 381 -75.53 -10.14 92.50
N LEU A 382 -76.38 -10.38 91.51
CA LEU A 382 -77.82 -10.16 91.61
C LEU A 382 -78.46 -10.98 92.74
N GLN A 383 -78.05 -12.25 92.90
CA GLN A 383 -78.53 -13.10 93.99
C GLN A 383 -78.07 -12.58 95.36
N VAL A 384 -76.82 -12.15 95.50
CA VAL A 384 -76.29 -11.53 96.72
C VAL A 384 -77.03 -10.24 97.06
N ASP A 385 -77.29 -9.38 96.08
CA ASP A 385 -78.01 -8.12 96.29
C ASP A 385 -79.47 -8.38 96.69
N ALA A 386 -80.13 -9.37 96.07
CA ALA A 386 -81.47 -9.81 96.48
C ALA A 386 -81.49 -10.36 97.92
N LEU A 387 -80.52 -11.19 98.30
CA LEU A 387 -80.38 -11.70 99.68
C LEU A 387 -80.07 -10.59 100.69
N LYS A 388 -79.25 -9.60 100.33
CA LYS A 388 -79.02 -8.42 101.19
C LYS A 388 -80.31 -7.63 101.39
N GLU A 389 -81.12 -7.46 100.35
CA GLU A 389 -82.41 -6.77 100.45
C GLU A 389 -83.39 -7.54 101.35
N THR A 390 -83.47 -8.87 101.25
CA THR A 390 -84.32 -9.68 102.13
C THR A 390 -83.84 -9.63 103.58
N ILE A 391 -82.53 -9.73 103.84
CA ILE A 391 -81.93 -9.56 105.18
C ILE A 391 -82.26 -8.16 105.72
N GLN A 392 -82.18 -7.11 104.90
CA GLN A 392 -82.51 -5.75 105.33
C GLN A 392 -84.00 -5.61 105.68
N LYS A 393 -84.89 -6.23 104.90
CA LYS A 393 -86.34 -6.29 105.20
C LYS A 393 -86.61 -7.04 106.50
N GLU A 394 -85.97 -8.19 106.71
CA GLU A 394 -86.08 -8.94 107.97
C GLU A 394 -85.49 -8.19 109.15
N LYS A 395 -84.34 -7.52 109.00
CA LYS A 395 -83.75 -6.69 110.05
C LYS A 395 -84.64 -5.51 110.43
N LYS A 396 -85.29 -4.86 109.44
CA LYS A 396 -86.32 -3.83 109.70
C LYS A 396 -87.49 -4.42 110.49
N LYS A 397 -88.05 -5.54 110.04
CA LYS A 397 -89.10 -6.25 110.78
C LYS A 397 -88.66 -6.64 112.20
N GLY A 398 -87.42 -7.11 112.36
CA GLY A 398 -86.82 -7.46 113.64
C GLY A 398 -86.71 -6.25 114.56
N SER A 399 -86.24 -5.11 114.05
CA SER A 399 -86.22 -3.83 114.77
C SER A 399 -87.63 -3.35 115.13
N ASP A 400 -88.61 -3.53 114.24
CA ASP A 400 -90.02 -3.18 114.50
C ASP A 400 -90.61 -4.07 115.61
N PHE A 401 -90.30 -5.37 115.60
CA PHE A 401 -90.69 -6.30 116.65
C PHE A 401 -89.95 -6.03 117.97
N GLU A 402 -88.68 -5.66 117.94
CA GLU A 402 -87.93 -5.24 119.12
C GLU A 402 -88.55 -4.00 119.73
N MET A 403 -88.91 -2.99 118.92
CA MET A 403 -89.63 -1.79 119.37
C MET A 403 -90.98 -2.15 120.00
N LYS A 404 -91.76 -3.05 119.37
CA LYS A 404 -93.03 -3.56 119.92
C LYS A 404 -92.85 -4.35 121.21
N SER A 405 -91.83 -5.20 121.29
CA SER A 405 -91.48 -5.97 122.49
C SER A 405 -91.08 -5.04 123.63
N ARG A 406 -90.28 -3.99 123.33
CA ARG A 406 -89.94 -2.95 124.30
C ARG A 406 -91.20 -2.24 124.81
N MET A 407 -92.12 -1.85 123.93
CA MET A 407 -93.43 -1.28 124.31
C MET A 407 -94.25 -2.25 125.19
N PHE A 408 -94.27 -3.54 124.88
CA PHE A 408 -94.97 -4.55 125.68
C PHE A 408 -94.29 -4.82 127.03
N SER A 409 -92.95 -4.78 127.11
CA SER A 409 -92.19 -4.95 128.36
C SER A 409 -92.34 -3.78 129.34
N TYR A 410 -92.81 -2.61 128.87
CA TYR A 410 -93.25 -1.51 129.75
C TYR A 410 -94.68 -1.71 130.30
N GLY A 411 -95.43 -2.71 129.82
CA GLY A 411 -96.82 -2.98 130.20
C GLY A 411 -97.04 -4.08 131.24
N GLU A 412 -96.01 -4.86 131.59
CA GLU A 412 -96.07 -5.88 132.65
C GLU A 412 -94.94 -5.69 133.67
N PHE A 413 -95.03 -4.65 134.50
CA PHE A 413 -94.50 -4.69 135.86
C PHE A 413 -95.21 -3.64 136.73
N LYS A 414 -96.15 -4.11 137.54
CA LYS A 414 -96.48 -3.78 138.94
C LYS A 414 -97.99 -3.77 139.19
N ALA A 415 -98.48 -4.93 139.63
CA ALA A 415 -99.59 -4.99 140.57
C ALA A 415 -99.07 -4.53 141.94
N ASP A 416 -99.76 -3.50 142.44
CA ASP A 416 -100.16 -3.19 143.82
C ASP A 416 -99.04 -2.86 144.84
N ASP A 417 -99.17 -1.84 145.71
CA ASP A 417 -100.39 -1.38 146.36
C ASP A 417 -100.27 -0.02 147.08
N GLN A 418 -101.43 0.50 147.50
CA GLN A 418 -101.82 1.71 148.28
C GLN A 418 -102.51 2.79 147.40
N VAL A 419 -103.84 2.95 147.40
CA VAL A 419 -104.94 2.56 148.34
C VAL A 419 -106.20 2.20 147.56
#